data_AF-A0A9P4PDM6-F1
#
_entry.id   AF-A0A9P4PDM6-F1
#
_cell.length_a   1.000
_cell.length_b   1.000
_cell.length_c   1.000
_cell.angle_alpha   90.00
_cell.angle_beta   90.00
_cell.angle_gamma   90.00
#
_symmetry.space_group_name_H-M   'P 1'
#
loop_
_entity.id
_entity.type
_entity.pdbx_description
1 polymer ?
#
loop_
_entity_poly.entity_id
_entity_poly.type
_entity_poly.pdbx_seq_one_letter_code
_entity_poly.pdbx_strand_id
1 'polypeptide(L)'
;EKSASVGGMDHVLDILRSHQHPCIILGCNAHRWMGSTGMCSRTCDMLIRDYQLESIAAKLVETNRWERIDLGLSPVSYTVPHSANDAEVILRKTTVDHDSMYTGFELNMLCLWSEATYRIQVDDCPTIEVPDFHCANNVLMEEKWHPATERTNVSWYGPCPYENSTIQNIPEWRTRQPLFTKGYPRGKSPSHNTPIFVPSLPNYLDALIYHVTHYKESRRGLSSESSWQIRNLTRYLYLELSHQQLPLLIELEEYEFMEEYLRAFVRKPRFVYNNVPGLGFVATRIREWDLPISPDSSR
;
A
#
# COMPACT_ATOMS: atom_id res chain seq x y z
N GLU A 1 27.09 -13.15 -5.00
CA GLU A 1 26.52 -11.81 -4.72
C GLU A 1 25.65 -11.42 -5.89
N LYS A 2 24.32 -11.40 -5.75
CA LYS A 2 23.45 -10.75 -6.75
C LYS A 2 23.70 -9.26 -6.61
N SER A 3 24.27 -8.61 -7.63
CA SER A 3 24.43 -7.17 -7.59
C SER A 3 23.05 -6.53 -7.46
N ALA A 4 22.90 -5.61 -6.52
CA ALA A 4 21.69 -4.79 -6.35
C ALA A 4 21.43 -3.83 -7.54
N SER A 5 22.01 -4.12 -8.71
CA SER A 5 22.07 -3.26 -9.89
C SER A 5 21.06 -3.63 -10.98
N VAL A 6 20.37 -4.78 -10.88
CA VAL A 6 19.34 -5.18 -11.86
C VAL A 6 17.97 -5.04 -11.20
N GLY A 7 17.13 -4.15 -11.73
CA GLY A 7 15.74 -4.00 -11.31
C GLY A 7 14.95 -5.21 -11.79
N GLY A 8 14.32 -5.94 -10.86
CA GLY A 8 13.56 -7.16 -11.19
C GLY A 8 12.37 -6.92 -12.12
N MET A 9 11.95 -5.65 -12.27
CA MET A 9 10.78 -5.20 -13.02
C MET A 9 11.12 -4.20 -14.14
N ASP A 10 12.40 -3.95 -14.44
CA ASP A 10 12.80 -2.98 -15.48
C ASP A 10 12.16 -3.29 -16.84
N HIS A 11 12.10 -4.57 -17.23
CA HIS A 11 11.46 -4.98 -18.49
C HIS A 11 9.94 -4.68 -18.51
N VAL A 12 9.29 -4.69 -17.35
CA VAL A 12 7.86 -4.31 -17.24
C VAL A 12 7.72 -2.82 -17.50
N LEU A 13 8.58 -2.00 -16.89
CA LEU A 13 8.61 -0.55 -17.11
C LEU A 13 8.91 -0.19 -18.57
N ASP A 14 9.81 -0.92 -19.22
CA ASP A 14 10.11 -0.75 -20.64
C ASP A 14 8.90 -1.04 -21.54
N ILE A 15 8.17 -2.12 -21.25
CA ILE A 15 6.95 -2.48 -21.98
C ILE A 15 5.88 -1.41 -21.80
N LEU A 16 5.59 -0.99 -20.56
CA LEU A 16 4.63 0.08 -20.30
C LEU A 16 5.00 1.37 -21.04
N ARG A 17 6.28 1.77 -20.96
CA ARG A 17 6.80 2.95 -21.66
C ARG A 17 6.60 2.84 -23.18
N SER A 18 6.86 1.68 -23.78
CA SER A 18 6.64 1.46 -25.22
C SER A 18 5.17 1.60 -25.64
N HIS A 19 4.23 1.39 -24.72
CA HIS A 19 2.79 1.59 -24.93
C HIS A 19 2.33 3.00 -24.52
N GLN A 20 3.26 3.89 -24.13
CA GLN A 20 2.93 5.20 -23.56
C GLN A 20 1.95 5.07 -22.38
N HIS A 21 2.13 4.02 -21.58
CA HIS A 21 1.31 3.69 -20.43
C HIS A 21 2.06 4.02 -19.13
N PRO A 22 1.48 4.81 -18.21
CA PRO A 22 2.13 5.13 -16.93
C PRO A 22 2.11 3.92 -15.98
N CYS A 23 3.20 3.69 -15.26
CA CYS A 23 3.26 2.60 -14.30
C CYS A 23 2.52 2.96 -13.00
N ILE A 24 1.22 2.70 -12.93
CA ILE A 24 0.40 2.92 -11.73
C ILE A 24 0.24 1.60 -10.97
N ILE A 25 0.80 1.51 -9.77
CA ILE A 25 0.67 0.36 -8.89
C ILE A 25 -0.53 0.54 -7.95
N LEU A 26 -1.17 -0.58 -7.60
CA LEU A 26 -2.38 -0.64 -6.78
C LEU A 26 -2.18 -1.66 -5.62
N GLY A 27 -3.26 -1.94 -4.90
CA GLY A 27 -3.34 -3.02 -3.93
C GLY A 27 -2.38 -2.84 -2.75
N CYS A 28 -1.88 -3.97 -2.22
CA CYS A 28 -1.00 -3.97 -1.05
C CYS A 28 0.28 -3.16 -1.24
N ASN A 29 0.81 -3.04 -2.46
CA ASN A 29 2.02 -2.27 -2.72
C ASN A 29 1.75 -0.76 -2.64
N ALA A 30 0.70 -0.27 -3.31
CA ALA A 30 0.30 1.14 -3.22
C ALA A 30 -0.05 1.53 -1.78
N HIS A 31 -0.80 0.67 -1.10
CA HIS A 31 -1.23 0.86 0.27
C HIS A 31 -0.07 1.08 1.26
N ARG A 32 1.10 0.47 1.02
CA ARG A 32 2.29 0.68 1.85
C ARG A 32 2.98 2.02 1.60
N TRP A 33 2.89 2.56 0.40
CA TRP A 33 3.29 3.94 0.05
C TRP A 33 2.29 5.00 0.52
N MET A 34 1.09 4.58 0.91
CA MET A 34 0.08 5.40 1.57
C MET A 34 0.19 5.33 3.11
N GLY A 35 1.32 4.87 3.66
CA GLY A 35 1.57 4.82 5.11
C GLY A 35 0.96 3.62 5.85
N SER A 36 0.27 2.71 5.17
CA SER A 36 -0.32 1.56 5.84
C SER A 36 0.66 0.41 6.05
N THR A 37 0.62 -0.23 7.22
CA THR A 37 1.33 -1.50 7.43
C THR A 37 0.49 -2.65 6.86
N GLY A 38 0.48 -2.75 5.53
CA GLY A 38 -0.09 -3.88 4.80
C GLY A 38 0.83 -5.10 4.80
N MET A 39 0.28 -6.28 4.51
CA MET A 39 1.06 -7.49 4.29
C MET A 39 1.95 -7.28 3.06
N CYS A 40 3.23 -7.69 3.14
CA CYS A 40 4.06 -7.78 1.94
C CYS A 40 3.42 -8.82 1.02
N SER A 41 2.92 -8.38 -0.13
CA SER A 41 2.35 -9.28 -1.13
C SER A 41 3.44 -9.73 -2.10
N ARG A 42 3.30 -10.95 -2.61
CA ARG A 42 4.08 -11.44 -3.76
C ARG A 42 3.45 -11.04 -5.09
N THR A 43 2.26 -10.43 -5.05
CA THR A 43 1.61 -9.82 -6.20
C THR A 43 2.02 -8.36 -6.33
N CYS A 44 2.11 -7.89 -7.57
CA CYS A 44 2.01 -6.48 -7.90
C CYS A 44 0.77 -6.24 -8.74
N ASP A 45 -0.16 -5.51 -8.14
CA ASP A 45 -1.38 -5.02 -8.78
C ASP A 45 -1.04 -3.76 -9.60
N MET A 46 -1.44 -3.73 -10.86
CA MET A 46 -1.15 -2.64 -11.79
C MET A 46 -2.41 -2.22 -12.53
N LEU A 47 -2.67 -0.90 -12.57
CA LEU A 47 -3.77 -0.35 -13.34
C LEU A 47 -3.35 -0.21 -14.80
N ILE A 48 -4.14 -0.76 -15.72
CA ILE A 48 -3.88 -0.71 -17.16
C ILE A 48 -5.08 -0.11 -17.88
N ARG A 49 -4.84 0.72 -18.91
CA ARG A 49 -5.91 1.25 -19.75
C ARG A 49 -6.70 0.11 -20.38
N ASP A 50 -8.02 0.23 -20.43
CA ASP A 50 -8.91 -0.84 -20.89
C ASP A 50 -8.49 -1.37 -22.27
N TYR A 51 -8.19 -0.44 -23.20
CA TYR A 51 -7.82 -0.77 -24.58
C TYR A 51 -6.38 -1.26 -24.75
N GLN A 52 -5.52 -1.18 -23.73
CA GLN A 52 -4.12 -1.60 -23.77
C GLN A 52 -3.85 -2.89 -22.97
N LEU A 53 -4.82 -3.34 -22.18
CA LEU A 53 -4.67 -4.46 -21.25
C LEU A 53 -4.13 -5.72 -21.94
N GLU A 54 -4.80 -6.17 -23.00
CA GLU A 54 -4.41 -7.39 -23.72
C GLU A 54 -3.06 -7.24 -24.44
N SER A 55 -2.79 -6.08 -25.06
CA SER A 55 -1.54 -5.85 -25.77
C SER A 55 -0.33 -5.82 -24.82
N ILE A 56 -0.46 -5.16 -23.66
CA ILE A 56 0.59 -5.11 -22.65
C ILE A 56 0.81 -6.50 -22.05
N ALA A 57 -0.27 -7.22 -21.72
CA ALA A 57 -0.20 -8.58 -21.22
C ALA A 57 0.51 -9.52 -22.20
N ALA A 58 0.17 -9.46 -23.50
CA ALA A 58 0.83 -10.25 -24.54
C ALA A 58 2.34 -9.95 -24.61
N LYS A 59 2.72 -8.66 -24.59
CA LYS A 59 4.12 -8.24 -24.62
C LYS A 59 4.91 -8.70 -23.39
N LEU A 60 4.28 -8.73 -22.22
CA LEU A 60 4.89 -9.29 -21.01
C LEU A 60 5.16 -10.78 -21.16
N VAL A 61 4.23 -11.54 -21.74
CA VAL A 61 4.41 -12.97 -22.02
C VAL A 61 5.50 -13.22 -23.06
N GLU A 62 5.57 -12.40 -24.13
CA GLU A 62 6.60 -12.50 -25.18
C GLU A 62 8.03 -12.39 -24.63
N THR A 63 8.24 -11.79 -23.45
CA THR A 63 9.56 -11.76 -22.80
C THR A 63 10.05 -13.13 -22.31
N ASN A 64 9.18 -14.15 -22.27
CA ASN A 64 9.39 -15.45 -21.64
C ASN A 64 9.72 -15.38 -20.13
N ARG A 65 9.57 -14.20 -19.50
CA ARG A 65 9.73 -14.01 -18.05
C ARG A 65 8.42 -14.16 -17.30
N TRP A 66 7.31 -14.04 -18.02
CA TRP A 66 5.96 -14.11 -17.49
C TRP A 66 5.13 -15.10 -18.32
N GLU A 67 4.23 -15.80 -17.66
CA GLU A 67 3.22 -16.66 -18.29
C GLU A 67 1.84 -16.26 -17.77
N ARG A 68 0.82 -16.30 -18.64
CA ARG A 68 -0.56 -16.14 -18.19
C ARG A 68 -0.96 -17.37 -17.39
N ILE A 69 -1.63 -17.13 -16.26
CA ILE A 69 -2.23 -18.19 -15.48
C ILE A 69 -3.74 -17.96 -15.37
N ASP A 70 -4.50 -19.04 -15.49
CA ASP A 70 -5.90 -19.07 -15.10
C ASP A 70 -5.96 -19.72 -13.73
N LEU A 71 -6.36 -18.96 -12.71
CA LEU A 71 -6.47 -19.48 -11.36
C LEU A 71 -7.69 -20.40 -11.18
N GLY A 72 -8.67 -20.36 -12.10
CA GLY A 72 -9.86 -21.22 -12.10
C GLY A 72 -10.51 -21.40 -10.72
N LEU A 73 -11.10 -22.58 -10.50
CA LEU A 73 -11.52 -23.06 -9.17
C LEU A 73 -10.38 -23.79 -8.42
N SER A 74 -9.13 -23.63 -8.87
CA SER A 74 -8.00 -24.34 -8.26
C SER A 74 -7.92 -23.97 -6.79
N PRO A 75 -7.74 -24.94 -5.87
CA PRO A 75 -7.71 -24.65 -4.44
C PRO A 75 -6.61 -23.63 -4.19
N VAL A 76 -7.07 -22.43 -3.85
CA VAL A 76 -6.29 -21.22 -3.68
C VAL A 76 -5.08 -21.56 -2.82
N SER A 77 -3.90 -21.57 -3.43
CA SER A 77 -2.67 -21.64 -2.66
C SER A 77 -2.68 -20.45 -1.70
N TYR A 78 -2.36 -20.65 -0.42
CA TYR A 78 -2.22 -19.60 0.60
C TYR A 78 -1.28 -18.43 0.21
N THR A 79 -0.64 -18.52 -0.97
CA THR A 79 0.31 -17.58 -1.52
C THR A 79 -0.29 -16.57 -2.50
N VAL A 80 -1.55 -16.75 -2.93
CA VAL A 80 -2.22 -15.85 -3.89
C VAL A 80 -3.33 -15.05 -3.17
N PRO A 81 -3.31 -13.71 -3.18
CA PRO A 81 -4.39 -12.89 -2.62
C PRO A 81 -5.72 -13.24 -3.27
N HIS A 82 -6.80 -13.29 -2.47
CA HIS A 82 -8.13 -13.61 -3.00
C HIS A 82 -8.60 -12.64 -4.09
N SER A 83 -8.16 -11.38 -4.03
CA SER A 83 -8.44 -10.38 -5.07
C SER A 83 -7.83 -10.72 -6.42
N ALA A 84 -6.72 -11.48 -6.47
CA ALA A 84 -6.08 -11.81 -7.75
C ALA A 84 -7.03 -12.56 -8.69
N ASN A 85 -7.93 -13.39 -8.16
CA ASN A 85 -8.94 -14.10 -8.94
C ASN A 85 -9.94 -13.20 -9.66
N ASP A 86 -10.08 -11.94 -9.21
CA ASP A 86 -10.99 -10.98 -9.82
C ASP A 86 -10.30 -10.07 -10.85
N ALA A 87 -8.97 -10.17 -11.01
CA ALA A 87 -8.20 -9.42 -11.99
C ALA A 87 -8.42 -9.97 -13.40
N GLU A 88 -8.41 -9.11 -14.41
CA GLU A 88 -8.61 -9.53 -15.80
C GLU A 88 -7.46 -10.35 -16.35
N VAL A 89 -6.23 -9.99 -15.99
CA VAL A 89 -5.05 -10.75 -16.41
C VAL A 89 -4.15 -10.99 -15.22
N ILE A 90 -3.79 -12.26 -15.03
CA ILE A 90 -2.85 -12.70 -14.02
C ILE A 90 -1.64 -13.30 -14.71
N LEU A 91 -0.48 -12.75 -14.41
CA LEU A 91 0.79 -13.23 -14.93
C LEU A 91 1.63 -13.79 -13.78
N ARG A 92 2.22 -14.97 -13.98
CA ARG A 92 3.18 -15.57 -13.06
C ARG A 92 4.57 -15.51 -13.66
N LYS A 93 5.57 -15.26 -12.83
CA LYS A 93 6.97 -15.30 -13.26
C LYS A 93 7.37 -16.74 -13.61
N THR A 94 7.97 -16.94 -14.77
CA THR A 94 8.37 -18.29 -15.27
C THR A 94 9.58 -18.85 -14.52
N THR A 95 10.43 -17.97 -13.98
CA THR A 95 11.58 -18.33 -13.15
C THR A 95 11.44 -17.66 -11.79
N VAL A 96 11.22 -18.46 -10.76
CA VAL A 96 11.31 -18.02 -9.37
C VAL A 96 12.58 -18.62 -8.80
N ASP A 97 13.49 -17.77 -8.33
CA ASP A 97 14.65 -18.25 -7.62
C ASP A 97 14.20 -18.89 -6.29
N HIS A 98 14.59 -20.14 -6.04
CA HIS A 98 14.18 -20.88 -4.85
C HIS A 98 14.60 -20.16 -3.57
N ASP A 99 15.77 -19.51 -3.54
CA ASP A 99 16.24 -18.75 -2.38
C ASP A 99 15.37 -17.51 -2.11
N SER A 100 14.82 -16.92 -3.18
CA SER A 100 13.96 -15.75 -3.10
C SER A 100 12.55 -16.08 -2.58
N MET A 101 12.08 -17.30 -2.88
CA MET A 101 10.79 -17.80 -2.37
C MET A 101 10.73 -17.84 -0.84
N TYR A 102 11.87 -18.03 -0.16
CA TYR A 102 11.94 -18.06 1.30
C TYR A 102 11.96 -16.66 1.94
N THR A 103 12.45 -15.64 1.21
CA THR A 103 12.47 -14.28 1.73
C THR A 103 11.08 -13.64 1.70
N GLY A 104 10.23 -14.03 0.76
CA GLY A 104 8.85 -13.53 0.65
C GLY A 104 8.72 -12.09 0.13
N PHE A 105 9.82 -11.48 -0.35
CA PHE A 105 9.85 -10.10 -0.83
C PHE A 105 9.93 -9.98 -2.36
N GLU A 106 10.22 -11.06 -3.09
CA GLU A 106 10.20 -11.00 -4.56
C GLU A 106 8.78 -11.12 -5.11
N LEU A 107 8.42 -10.16 -5.96
CA LEU A 107 7.22 -10.19 -6.76
C LEU A 107 7.30 -11.35 -7.76
N ASN A 108 6.37 -12.29 -7.63
CA ASN A 108 6.28 -13.46 -8.52
C ASN A 108 4.99 -13.49 -9.33
N MET A 109 4.08 -12.55 -9.09
CA MET A 109 2.82 -12.41 -9.82
C MET A 109 2.52 -10.94 -10.15
N LEU A 110 1.94 -10.72 -11.32
CA LEU A 110 1.31 -9.46 -11.71
C LEU A 110 -0.19 -9.67 -11.84
N CYS A 111 -0.95 -8.77 -11.23
CA CYS A 111 -2.40 -8.67 -11.44
C CYS A 111 -2.64 -7.39 -12.22
N LEU A 112 -3.03 -7.52 -13.48
CA LEU A 112 -3.34 -6.38 -14.33
C LEU A 112 -4.84 -6.12 -14.26
N TRP A 113 -5.17 -4.91 -13.81
CA TRP A 113 -6.52 -4.45 -13.58
C TRP A 113 -6.91 -3.44 -14.65
N SER A 114 -8.11 -3.57 -15.20
CA SER A 114 -8.67 -2.56 -16.12
C SER A 114 -9.18 -1.33 -15.37
N GLU A 115 -9.30 -0.18 -16.06
CA GLU A 115 -9.89 1.06 -15.54
C GLU A 115 -11.37 0.84 -15.18
N ALA A 116 -12.09 0.13 -16.05
CA ALA A 116 -13.49 -0.21 -15.83
C ALA A 116 -13.70 -0.99 -14.53
N THR A 117 -12.76 -1.88 -14.21
CA THR A 117 -12.83 -2.73 -13.03
C THR A 117 -12.35 -2.08 -11.77
N TYR A 118 -11.21 -1.41 -11.82
CA TYR A 118 -10.67 -0.79 -10.62
C TYR A 118 -11.32 0.57 -10.33
N ARG A 119 -12.13 1.09 -11.27
CA ARG A 119 -12.81 2.38 -11.16
C ARG A 119 -11.87 3.57 -10.98
N ILE A 120 -10.67 3.47 -11.55
CA ILE A 120 -9.70 4.55 -11.62
C ILE A 120 -9.36 4.77 -13.10
N GLN A 121 -9.49 6.01 -13.56
CA GLN A 121 -9.08 6.41 -14.92
C GLN A 121 -7.59 6.74 -14.92
N VAL A 122 -6.81 6.08 -15.78
CA VAL A 122 -5.33 6.19 -15.81
C VAL A 122 -4.88 7.62 -16.08
N ASP A 123 -5.55 8.33 -16.99
CA ASP A 123 -5.11 9.65 -17.47
C ASP A 123 -5.61 10.82 -16.60
N ASP A 124 -6.73 10.62 -15.90
CA ASP A 124 -7.39 11.67 -15.11
C ASP A 124 -7.19 11.49 -13.59
N CYS A 125 -6.62 10.37 -13.15
CA CYS A 125 -6.37 10.12 -11.73
C CYS A 125 -5.17 10.94 -11.22
N PRO A 126 -5.35 11.76 -10.17
CA PRO A 126 -4.23 12.30 -9.42
C PRO A 126 -3.33 11.18 -8.91
N THR A 127 -2.03 11.29 -9.15
CA THR A 127 -1.05 10.27 -8.80
C THR A 127 0.14 10.87 -8.07
N ILE A 128 0.81 10.02 -7.30
CA ILE A 128 1.99 10.35 -6.50
C ILE A 128 3.14 9.45 -6.98
N GLU A 129 4.26 10.06 -7.35
CA GLU A 129 5.45 9.31 -7.76
C GLU A 129 6.08 8.60 -6.55
N VAL A 130 6.41 7.33 -6.72
CA VAL A 130 7.06 6.48 -5.71
C VAL A 130 8.39 5.92 -6.24
N PRO A 131 9.38 5.68 -5.37
CA PRO A 131 10.72 5.32 -5.82
C PRO A 131 10.86 3.88 -6.33
N ASP A 132 9.92 2.99 -6.00
CA ASP A 132 9.97 1.57 -6.40
C ASP A 132 8.59 0.90 -6.31
N PHE A 133 8.48 -0.33 -6.82
CA PHE A 133 7.26 -1.15 -6.79
C PHE A 133 6.84 -1.58 -5.38
N HIS A 134 7.78 -1.67 -4.44
CA HIS A 134 7.51 -2.10 -3.08
C HIS A 134 8.43 -1.40 -2.09
N CYS A 135 7.99 -1.28 -0.83
CA CYS A 135 8.78 -0.71 0.28
C CYS A 135 8.82 -1.67 1.47
N ALA A 136 10.00 -1.78 2.11
CA ALA A 136 10.17 -2.63 3.28
C ALA A 136 9.48 -2.07 4.53
N ASN A 137 9.27 -0.75 4.57
CA ASN A 137 8.56 -0.04 5.64
C ASN A 137 7.26 0.55 5.12
N ASN A 138 6.34 0.89 6.03
CA ASN A 138 5.17 1.68 5.69
C ASN A 138 5.56 3.16 5.64
N VAL A 139 5.55 3.71 4.43
CA VAL A 139 6.01 5.06 4.13
C VAL A 139 4.81 5.86 3.66
N LEU A 140 4.62 7.05 4.18
CA LEU A 140 3.57 7.95 3.71
C LEU A 140 4.16 8.96 2.73
N MET A 141 3.73 8.87 1.48
CA MET A 141 4.17 9.78 0.42
C MET A 141 3.38 11.10 0.41
N GLU A 142 2.09 11.06 0.75
CA GLU A 142 1.26 12.25 0.88
C GLU A 142 1.24 12.75 2.32
N GLU A 143 2.20 13.61 2.67
CA GLU A 143 2.39 14.12 4.03
C GLU A 143 1.18 14.86 4.60
N LYS A 144 0.31 15.44 3.74
CA LYS A 144 -0.92 16.11 4.17
C LYS A 144 -1.84 15.18 4.97
N TRP A 145 -1.77 13.87 4.70
CA TRP A 145 -2.55 12.83 5.40
C TRP A 145 -1.84 12.28 6.64
N HIS A 146 -0.71 12.86 7.05
CA HIS A 146 -0.08 12.45 8.28
C HIS A 146 -0.91 12.94 9.48
N PRO A 147 -1.23 12.07 10.45
CA PRO A 147 -2.15 12.46 11.53
C PRO A 147 -1.55 13.45 12.54
N ALA A 148 -0.25 13.72 12.47
CA ALA A 148 0.44 14.66 13.35
C ALA A 148 0.87 15.97 12.66
N THR A 149 0.45 16.24 11.41
CA THR A 149 0.94 17.40 10.63
C THR A 149 0.71 18.75 11.33
N GLU A 150 -0.41 18.90 12.05
CA GLU A 150 -0.76 20.16 12.72
C GLU A 150 -0.31 20.21 14.20
N ARG A 151 0.41 19.19 14.68
CA ARG A 151 0.74 19.07 16.10
C ARG A 151 2.09 19.72 16.41
N THR A 152 2.08 20.61 17.40
CA THR A 152 3.27 21.25 17.96
C THR A 152 3.85 20.50 19.16
N ASN A 153 3.15 19.47 19.65
CA ASN A 153 3.61 18.65 20.78
C ASN A 153 4.45 17.44 20.31
N VAL A 154 5.34 16.94 21.17
CA VAL A 154 6.30 15.85 20.85
C VAL A 154 5.64 14.46 20.70
N SER A 155 4.30 14.38 20.70
CA SER A 155 3.56 13.12 20.59
C SER A 155 3.47 12.66 19.14
N TRP A 156 4.36 11.75 18.76
CA TRP A 156 4.40 11.17 17.41
C TRP A 156 3.57 9.89 17.31
N TYR A 157 2.61 9.85 16.38
CA TYR A 157 1.88 8.66 15.97
C TYR A 157 1.58 8.73 14.47
N GLY A 158 1.37 7.57 13.84
CA GLY A 158 1.20 7.48 12.39
C GLY A 158 2.37 6.80 11.68
N PRO A 159 2.30 6.73 10.34
CA PRO A 159 3.36 6.16 9.52
C PRO A 159 4.66 6.96 9.53
N CYS A 160 5.74 6.34 9.05
CA CYS A 160 6.94 7.11 8.74
C CYS A 160 6.67 7.91 7.46
N PRO A 161 6.87 9.23 7.44
CA PRO A 161 6.77 9.99 6.21
C PRO A 161 7.99 9.73 5.32
N TYR A 162 7.88 10.07 4.04
CA TYR A 162 9.00 10.00 3.11
C TYR A 162 10.15 10.93 3.53
N GLU A 163 11.39 10.62 3.15
CA GLU A 163 12.62 11.27 3.66
C GLU A 163 12.65 12.80 3.45
N ASN A 164 11.91 13.32 2.46
CA ASN A 164 11.81 14.74 2.16
C ASN A 164 10.70 15.47 2.94
N SER A 165 10.21 14.87 4.03
CA SER A 165 9.02 15.36 4.73
C SER A 165 9.19 16.65 5.51
N THR A 166 8.16 17.49 5.40
CA THR A 166 8.02 18.79 6.06
C THR A 166 7.39 18.71 7.45
N ILE A 167 6.93 17.53 7.86
CA ILE A 167 6.27 17.33 9.16
C ILE A 167 7.21 17.72 10.31
N GLN A 168 6.73 18.57 11.22
CA GLN A 168 7.47 19.03 12.38
C GLN A 168 7.56 17.95 13.46
N ASN A 169 8.60 18.00 14.30
CA ASN A 169 8.76 17.15 15.50
C ASN A 169 8.86 15.63 15.24
N ILE A 170 9.36 15.21 14.07
CA ILE A 170 9.66 13.79 13.81
C ILE A 170 10.80 13.34 14.73
N PRO A 171 10.61 12.33 15.60
CA PRO A 171 11.70 11.82 16.43
C PRO A 171 12.82 11.21 15.58
N GLU A 172 14.10 11.45 15.93
CA GLU A 172 15.25 10.95 15.16
C GLU A 172 15.26 9.43 14.94
N TRP A 173 14.70 8.66 15.88
CA TRP A 173 14.63 7.20 15.76
C TRP A 173 13.62 6.74 14.69
N ARG A 174 12.71 7.62 14.24
CA ARG A 174 11.75 7.38 13.15
C ARG A 174 12.27 7.78 11.77
N THR A 175 13.25 8.70 11.68
CA THR A 175 13.80 9.16 10.40
C THR A 175 14.83 8.20 9.79
N ARG A 176 15.31 7.21 10.55
CA ARG A 176 16.46 6.36 10.15
C ARG A 176 16.10 4.97 9.61
N GLN A 177 14.83 4.71 9.27
CA GLN A 177 14.49 3.41 8.71
C GLN A 177 14.74 3.40 7.19
N PRO A 178 15.64 2.55 6.68
CA PRO A 178 15.94 2.53 5.26
C PRO A 178 14.71 2.06 4.47
N LEU A 179 14.30 2.81 3.44
CA LEU A 179 13.19 2.44 2.55
C LEU A 179 13.32 1.02 1.99
N PHE A 180 14.57 0.63 1.75
CA PHE A 180 14.97 -0.67 1.21
C PHE A 180 16.02 -1.28 2.12
N THR A 181 15.78 -2.51 2.57
CA THR A 181 16.77 -3.24 3.37
C THR A 181 17.96 -3.62 2.49
N LYS A 182 19.19 -3.41 2.98
CA LYS A 182 20.43 -3.75 2.26
C LYS A 182 20.45 -5.26 1.95
N GLY A 183 20.43 -5.61 0.67
CA GLY A 183 20.48 -7.00 0.20
C GLY A 183 19.20 -7.54 -0.45
N TYR A 184 18.10 -6.77 -0.46
CA TYR A 184 16.87 -7.17 -1.16
C TYR A 184 16.85 -6.64 -2.59
N PRO A 185 16.30 -7.42 -3.55
CA PRO A 185 16.21 -7.00 -4.94
C PRO A 185 15.28 -5.78 -5.07
N ARG A 186 15.76 -4.74 -5.76
CA ARG A 186 14.95 -3.59 -6.15
C ARG A 186 14.01 -4.00 -7.27
N GLY A 187 12.79 -3.45 -7.29
CA GLY A 187 11.91 -3.61 -8.45
C GLY A 187 12.45 -2.81 -9.64
N LYS A 188 12.84 -1.56 -9.39
CA LYS A 188 13.40 -0.63 -10.39
C LYS A 188 14.91 -0.45 -10.20
N SER A 189 15.71 -0.59 -11.26
CA SER A 189 17.14 -0.31 -11.16
C SER A 189 17.42 1.19 -10.97
N PRO A 190 18.53 1.56 -10.31
CA PRO A 190 18.91 2.97 -10.14
C PRO A 190 19.10 3.75 -11.45
N SER A 191 19.43 3.06 -12.55
CA SER A 191 19.60 3.65 -13.88
C SER A 191 18.31 3.75 -14.70
N HIS A 192 17.22 3.14 -14.24
CA HIS A 192 15.96 3.16 -14.96
C HIS A 192 15.17 4.42 -14.59
N ASN A 193 14.81 5.24 -15.58
CA ASN A 193 14.21 6.56 -15.33
C ASN A 193 12.69 6.60 -15.43
N THR A 194 12.01 5.52 -15.82
CA THR A 194 10.54 5.51 -15.90
C THR A 194 9.92 5.72 -14.52
N PRO A 195 9.05 6.73 -14.33
CA PRO A 195 8.40 6.97 -13.05
C PRO A 195 7.42 5.85 -12.71
N ILE A 196 7.23 5.62 -11.41
CA ILE A 196 6.25 4.69 -10.86
C ILE A 196 5.30 5.51 -10.02
N PHE A 197 4.01 5.25 -10.13
CA PHE A 197 2.97 6.04 -9.50
C PHE A 197 2.07 5.17 -8.62
N VAL A 198 1.52 5.77 -7.57
CA VAL A 198 0.32 5.29 -6.87
C VAL A 198 -0.79 6.32 -7.06
N PRO A 199 -2.08 5.93 -7.01
CA PRO A 199 -3.16 6.90 -6.92
C PRO A 199 -3.02 7.77 -5.66
N SER A 200 -3.60 8.97 -5.68
CA SER A 200 -3.79 9.75 -4.45
C SER A 200 -4.69 8.98 -3.47
N LEU A 201 -4.56 9.29 -2.17
CA LEU A 201 -5.36 8.65 -1.13
C LEU A 201 -6.87 8.80 -1.34
N PRO A 202 -7.44 9.98 -1.69
CA PRO A 202 -8.87 10.12 -1.93
C PRO A 202 -9.37 9.27 -3.09
N ASN A 203 -8.73 9.38 -4.26
CA ASN A 203 -9.12 8.61 -5.44
C ASN A 203 -9.00 7.09 -5.21
N TYR A 204 -7.99 6.68 -4.45
CA TYR A 204 -7.87 5.28 -4.05
C TYR A 204 -9.02 4.85 -3.14
N LEU A 205 -9.35 5.64 -2.12
CA LEU A 205 -10.45 5.35 -1.20
C LEU A 205 -11.80 5.29 -1.93
N ASP A 206 -12.10 6.22 -2.84
CA ASP A 206 -13.34 6.18 -3.63
C ASP A 206 -13.46 4.86 -4.42
N ALA A 207 -12.39 4.42 -5.07
CA ALA A 207 -12.35 3.13 -5.75
C ALA A 207 -12.58 1.96 -4.78
N LEU A 208 -11.92 1.95 -3.62
CA LEU A 208 -12.12 0.90 -2.61
C LEU A 208 -13.55 0.88 -2.06
N ILE A 209 -14.15 2.04 -1.84
CA ILE A 209 -15.53 2.17 -1.37
C ILE A 209 -16.48 1.59 -2.41
N TYR A 210 -16.31 1.96 -3.68
CA TYR A 210 -17.08 1.40 -4.78
C TYR A 210 -16.99 -0.14 -4.82
N HIS A 211 -15.79 -0.71 -4.64
CA HIS A 211 -15.62 -2.17 -4.60
C HIS A 211 -16.40 -2.82 -3.45
N VAL A 212 -16.46 -2.18 -2.29
CA VAL A 212 -17.19 -2.71 -1.13
C VAL A 212 -18.71 -2.59 -1.32
N THR A 213 -19.19 -1.53 -1.95
CA THR A 213 -20.62 -1.26 -2.13
C THR A 213 -21.21 -2.00 -3.34
N HIS A 214 -20.50 -2.05 -4.46
CA HIS A 214 -21.03 -2.55 -5.74
C HIS A 214 -20.52 -3.94 -6.13
N TYR A 215 -19.35 -4.39 -5.65
CA TYR A 215 -18.75 -5.66 -6.08
C TYR A 215 -18.86 -6.80 -5.08
N LYS A 216 -19.64 -6.61 -4.00
CA LYS A 216 -19.81 -7.60 -2.94
C LYS A 216 -20.14 -9.01 -3.44
N GLU A 217 -20.92 -9.14 -4.50
CA GLU A 217 -21.31 -10.44 -5.06
C GLU A 217 -20.59 -10.83 -6.36
N SER A 218 -20.20 -9.85 -7.18
CA SER A 218 -19.60 -10.10 -8.50
C SER A 218 -18.08 -10.25 -8.46
N ARG A 219 -17.38 -9.59 -7.53
CA ARG A 219 -15.91 -9.65 -7.36
C ARG A 219 -15.56 -9.69 -5.87
N ARG A 220 -15.87 -10.83 -5.27
CA ARG A 220 -15.81 -11.04 -3.81
C ARG A 220 -14.41 -10.87 -3.25
N GLY A 221 -13.38 -11.27 -3.99
CA GLY A 221 -11.99 -11.13 -3.59
C GLY A 221 -11.57 -9.67 -3.52
N LEU A 222 -11.85 -8.90 -4.58
CA LEU A 222 -11.58 -7.47 -4.67
C LEU A 222 -12.36 -6.67 -3.62
N SER A 223 -13.64 -6.99 -3.43
CA SER A 223 -14.48 -6.36 -2.40
C SER A 223 -13.95 -6.61 -0.97
N SER A 224 -13.61 -7.87 -0.66
CA SER A 224 -13.05 -8.27 0.63
C SER A 224 -11.70 -7.59 0.90
N GLU A 225 -10.81 -7.58 -0.10
CA GLU A 225 -9.51 -6.93 -0.03
C GLU A 225 -9.68 -5.41 0.16
N SER A 226 -10.59 -4.77 -0.57
CA SER A 226 -10.87 -3.34 -0.45
C SER A 226 -11.38 -2.97 0.94
N SER A 227 -12.27 -3.78 1.52
CA SER A 227 -12.72 -3.61 2.91
C SER A 227 -11.56 -3.69 3.92
N TRP A 228 -10.63 -4.63 3.71
CA TRP A 228 -9.43 -4.75 4.53
C TRP A 228 -8.50 -3.52 4.39
N GLN A 229 -8.36 -2.99 3.17
CA GLN A 229 -7.53 -1.82 2.89
C GLN A 229 -8.11 -0.53 3.49
N ILE A 230 -9.42 -0.27 3.33
CA ILE A 230 -10.11 0.86 3.98
C ILE A 230 -9.86 0.84 5.50
N ARG A 231 -10.04 -0.34 6.12
CA ARG A 231 -9.83 -0.51 7.56
C ARG A 231 -8.40 -0.20 7.98
N ASN A 232 -7.42 -0.60 7.17
CA ASN A 232 -6.02 -0.38 7.48
C ASN A 232 -5.60 1.07 7.25
N LEU A 233 -6.01 1.71 6.15
CA LEU A 233 -5.81 3.15 5.95
C LEU A 233 -6.40 3.95 7.12
N THR A 234 -7.64 3.66 7.49
CA THR A 234 -8.30 4.27 8.66
C THR A 234 -7.47 4.06 9.93
N ARG A 235 -7.03 2.82 10.18
CA ARG A 235 -6.23 2.50 11.35
C ARG A 235 -4.88 3.22 11.36
N TYR A 236 -4.11 3.24 10.27
CA TYR A 236 -2.73 3.72 10.29
C TYR A 236 -2.63 5.24 10.08
N LEU A 237 -3.57 5.84 9.34
CA LEU A 237 -3.66 7.28 9.12
C LEU A 237 -4.57 7.99 10.12
N TYR A 238 -5.27 7.24 10.98
CA TYR A 238 -6.15 7.81 12.00
C TYR A 238 -7.25 8.68 11.40
N LEU A 239 -7.85 8.20 10.31
CA LEU A 239 -8.85 8.93 9.53
C LEU A 239 -10.12 9.23 10.36
N GLU A 240 -10.35 8.50 11.46
CA GLU A 240 -11.48 8.76 12.35
C GLU A 240 -11.28 9.97 13.28
N LEU A 241 -10.07 10.54 13.36
CA LEU A 241 -9.83 11.74 14.15
C LEU A 241 -10.39 12.96 13.42
N SER A 242 -11.05 13.87 14.16
CA SER A 242 -11.78 14.99 13.56
C SER A 242 -10.94 15.88 12.63
N HIS A 243 -9.65 16.06 12.92
CA HIS A 243 -8.76 16.86 12.07
C HIS A 243 -8.30 16.14 10.80
N GLN A 244 -8.44 14.81 10.72
CA GLN A 244 -8.21 14.03 9.50
C GLN A 244 -9.51 13.83 8.71
N GLN A 245 -10.61 13.61 9.44
CA GLN A 245 -11.91 13.27 8.86
C GLN A 245 -12.44 14.37 7.94
N LEU A 246 -12.52 15.63 8.40
CA LEU A 246 -13.15 16.69 7.60
C LEU A 246 -12.40 16.97 6.28
N PRO A 247 -11.06 17.15 6.28
CA PRO A 247 -10.31 17.32 5.03
C PRO A 247 -10.50 16.13 4.07
N LEU A 248 -10.53 14.90 4.59
CA LEU A 248 -10.75 13.71 3.79
C LEU A 248 -12.13 13.72 3.13
N LEU A 249 -13.20 13.92 3.90
CA LEU A 249 -14.57 13.86 3.39
C LEU A 249 -14.86 14.93 2.33
N ILE A 250 -14.14 16.05 2.34
CA ILE A 250 -14.25 17.10 1.30
C ILE A 250 -13.66 16.64 -0.03
N GLU A 251 -12.63 15.79 -0.01
CA GLU A 251 -11.93 15.32 -1.21
C GLU A 251 -12.53 14.02 -1.79
N LEU A 252 -13.45 13.35 -1.08
CA LEU A 252 -14.05 12.09 -1.51
C LEU A 252 -15.35 12.30 -2.29
N GLU A 253 -15.53 11.53 -3.37
CA GLU A 253 -16.82 11.42 -4.07
C GLU A 253 -17.82 10.60 -3.24
N GLU A 254 -17.38 9.51 -2.61
CA GLU A 254 -18.20 8.59 -1.82
C GLU A 254 -18.20 8.97 -0.32
N TYR A 255 -18.33 10.27 -0.03
CA TYR A 255 -18.16 10.80 1.32
C TYR A 255 -19.22 10.32 2.31
N GLU A 256 -20.47 10.06 1.90
CA GLU A 256 -21.52 9.59 2.82
C GLU A 256 -21.17 8.21 3.40
N PHE A 257 -20.68 7.29 2.56
CA PHE A 257 -20.22 5.99 3.01
C PHE A 257 -19.07 6.16 4.01
N MET A 258 -18.08 6.98 3.67
CA MET A 258 -16.90 7.16 4.52
C MET A 258 -17.24 7.84 5.85
N GLU A 259 -18.17 8.80 5.84
CA GLU A 259 -18.65 9.45 7.07
C GLU A 259 -19.33 8.44 8.01
N GLU A 260 -20.25 7.63 7.49
CA GLU A 260 -20.94 6.60 8.28
C GLU A 260 -19.93 5.56 8.80
N TYR A 261 -19.03 5.10 7.94
CA TYR A 261 -17.97 4.16 8.28
C TYR A 261 -17.10 4.69 9.43
N LEU A 262 -16.60 5.92 9.32
CA LEU A 262 -15.73 6.52 10.33
C LEU A 262 -16.45 6.76 11.65
N ARG A 263 -17.74 7.16 11.60
CA ARG A 263 -18.57 7.33 12.80
C ARG A 263 -18.77 6.00 13.56
N ALA A 264 -18.86 4.89 12.83
CA ALA A 264 -18.99 3.56 13.39
C ALA A 264 -17.64 2.90 13.73
N PHE A 265 -16.51 3.48 13.29
CA PHE A 265 -15.19 2.88 13.45
C PHE A 265 -14.75 2.88 14.91
N VAL A 266 -14.59 1.69 15.48
CA VAL A 266 -14.04 1.51 16.82
C VAL A 266 -12.60 1.02 16.74
N ARG A 267 -11.66 1.90 17.11
CA ARG A 267 -10.25 1.53 17.17
C ARG A 267 -10.01 0.49 18.25
N LYS A 268 -9.28 -0.57 17.89
CA LYS A 268 -8.79 -1.57 18.86
C LYS A 268 -7.91 -0.88 19.91
N PRO A 269 -8.17 -1.08 21.21
CA PRO A 269 -7.35 -0.48 22.26
C PRO A 269 -5.91 -0.97 22.16
N ARG A 270 -4.95 -0.06 22.39
CA ARG A 270 -3.55 -0.41 22.59
C ARG A 270 -3.22 -0.44 24.07
N PHE A 271 -2.33 -1.35 24.43
CA PHE A 271 -1.84 -1.53 25.79
C PHE A 271 -0.32 -1.40 25.79
N VAL A 272 0.21 -0.67 26.76
CA VAL A 272 1.63 -0.71 27.11
C VAL A 272 1.77 -1.57 28.34
N TYR A 273 2.71 -2.49 28.30
CA TYR A 273 3.03 -3.40 29.39
C TYR A 273 4.26 -2.87 30.10
N ASN A 274 4.08 -2.46 31.36
CA ASN A 274 5.15 -1.96 32.20
C ASN A 274 5.37 -2.89 33.39
N ASN A 275 6.63 -3.04 33.80
CA ASN A 275 6.95 -3.70 35.05
C ASN A 275 6.99 -2.64 36.16
N VAL A 276 6.02 -2.67 37.06
CA VAL A 276 5.90 -1.71 38.16
C VAL A 276 6.45 -2.36 39.43
N PRO A 277 7.48 -1.77 40.09
CA PRO A 277 8.05 -2.32 41.32
C PRO A 277 6.96 -2.58 42.37
N GLY A 278 6.90 -3.80 42.90
CA GLY A 278 5.91 -4.22 43.90
C GLY A 278 4.52 -4.60 43.37
N LEU A 279 4.18 -4.23 42.12
CA LEU A 279 2.89 -4.56 41.48
C LEU A 279 3.03 -5.56 40.32
N GLY A 280 4.24 -5.81 39.83
CA GLY A 280 4.51 -6.74 38.73
C GLY A 280 4.12 -6.17 37.36
N PHE A 281 3.72 -7.04 36.43
CA PHE A 281 3.34 -6.64 35.08
C PHE A 281 1.96 -5.98 35.06
N VAL A 282 1.92 -4.70 34.68
CA VAL A 282 0.68 -3.92 34.55
C VAL A 282 0.47 -3.57 33.08
N ALA A 283 -0.74 -3.84 32.59
CA ALA A 283 -1.19 -3.43 31.26
C ALA A 283 -1.97 -2.11 31.35
N THR A 284 -1.40 -1.03 30.83
CA THR A 284 -2.07 0.27 30.79
C THR A 284 -2.64 0.51 29.40
N ARG A 285 -3.96 0.72 29.32
CA ARG A 285 -4.60 1.14 28.07
C ARG A 285 -4.13 2.56 27.74
N ILE A 286 -3.57 2.74 26.56
CA ILE A 286 -3.16 4.05 26.05
C ILE A 286 -3.94 4.38 24.78
N ARG A 287 -4.20 5.66 24.54
CA ARG A 287 -4.50 6.13 23.19
C ARG A 287 -3.20 6.69 22.64
N GLU A 288 -2.80 6.32 21.43
CA GLU A 288 -1.51 6.75 20.84
C GLU A 288 -1.41 8.26 20.64
N TRP A 289 -2.56 8.94 20.54
CA TRP A 289 -2.68 10.39 20.43
C TRP A 289 -2.88 11.10 21.78
N ASP A 290 -3.09 10.34 22.86
CA ASP A 290 -3.04 10.85 24.21
C ASP A 290 -1.57 10.78 24.66
N LEU A 291 -1.06 11.85 25.27
CA LEU A 291 0.32 11.92 25.77
C LEU A 291 0.67 10.64 26.55
N PRO A 292 1.87 10.06 26.39
CA PRO A 292 2.42 9.34 27.51
C PRO A 292 2.60 10.40 28.60
N ILE A 293 1.74 10.39 29.61
CA ILE A 293 2.14 10.89 30.92
C ILE A 293 3.24 9.92 31.36
N SER A 294 4.47 10.16 30.90
CA SER A 294 5.63 9.53 31.51
C SER A 294 5.77 10.16 32.90
N PRO A 295 5.75 9.37 33.98
CA PRO A 295 6.05 9.89 35.31
C PRO A 295 7.49 10.40 35.46
N ASP A 296 8.35 10.23 34.45
CA ASP A 296 9.79 10.52 34.51
C ASP A 296 10.24 11.75 33.71
N SER A 297 9.35 12.69 33.40
CA SER A 297 9.78 14.00 32.84
C SER A 297 10.37 14.96 33.91
N SER A 298 10.66 14.46 35.11
CA SER A 298 11.40 15.15 36.15
C SER A 298 12.60 14.32 36.63
N ARG A 299 13.60 14.11 35.76
CA ARG A 299 15.00 13.87 36.16
C ARG A 299 15.95 14.48 35.14
#